data_AF-A0A968CHR4-F1
#
_entry.id   AF-A0A968CHR4-F1
#
_cell.length_a   1.000
_cell.length_b   1.000
_cell.length_c   1.000
_cell.angle_alpha   90.00
_cell.angle_beta   90.00
_cell.angle_gamma   90.00
#
_symmetry.space_group_name_H-M   'P 1'
#
loop_
_entity.id
_entity.type
_entity.pdbx_description
1 polymer ?
#
loop_
_entity_poly.entity_id
_entity_poly.type
_entity_poly.pdbx_seq_one_letter_code
_entity_poly.pdbx_strand_id
1 'polypeptide(L)' 'MFYEVKVFKPNGELKRTISQTELHHNHWNKFEKTESEISLNNSGTKPVPAWVKNKLDLEFPTNIELQSQLQ' A
#
# COMPACT_ATOMS: atom_id res chain seq x y z
N MET A 1 -1.60 -21.66 7.46
CA MET A 1 -0.89 -22.96 7.41
C MET A 1 -0.62 -23.27 5.94
N PHE A 2 0.63 -23.58 5.56
CA PHE A 2 0.98 -23.89 4.17
C PHE A 2 0.86 -25.40 3.94
N TYR A 3 0.34 -25.81 2.79
CA TYR A 3 0.20 -27.22 2.41
C TYR A 3 1.07 -27.51 1.20
N GLU A 4 1.52 -28.75 1.07
CA GLU A 4 2.28 -29.18 -0.09
C GLU A 4 1.45 -29.05 -1.37
N VAL A 5 2.04 -28.45 -2.40
CA VAL A 5 1.35 -28.19 -3.68
C VAL A 5 2.04 -28.95 -4.80
N LYS A 6 1.25 -29.70 -5.57
CA LYS A 6 1.70 -30.37 -6.79
C LYS A 6 1.40 -29.48 -7.99
N VAL A 7 2.43 -29.14 -8.74
CA VAL A 7 2.32 -28.36 -9.97
C VAL A 7 2.36 -29.33 -11.14
N PHE A 8 1.33 -29.29 -11.96
CA PHE A 8 1.22 -30.09 -13.18
C PHE A 8 1.50 -29.24 -14.40
N LYS A 9 2.04 -29.87 -15.44
CA LYS A 9 2.17 -29.30 -16.78
C LYS A 9 0.80 -29.32 -17.48
N PRO A 10 0.62 -28.56 -18.58
CA PRO A 10 -0.63 -28.59 -19.36
C PRO A 10 -0.99 -29.97 -19.93
N ASN A 11 -0.01 -30.85 -20.12
CA ASN A 11 -0.22 -32.23 -20.55
C ASN A 11 -0.63 -33.19 -19.40
N GLY A 12 -0.84 -32.68 -18.18
CA GLY A 12 -1.22 -33.47 -17.01
C GLY A 12 -0.06 -34.13 -16.27
N GLU A 13 1.18 -34.03 -16.77
CA GLU A 13 2.35 -34.58 -16.08
C GLU A 13 2.70 -33.77 -14.83
N LEU A 14 3.12 -34.46 -13.76
CA LEU A 14 3.64 -33.81 -12.57
C LEU A 14 4.95 -33.09 -12.91
N LYS A 15 4.95 -31.76 -12.82
CA LYS A 15 6.13 -30.93 -13.06
C LYS A 15 7.04 -30.91 -11.85
N ARG A 16 6.45 -30.62 -10.69
CA ARG A 16 7.17 -30.48 -9.42
C ARG A 16 6.18 -30.50 -8.25
N THR A 17 6.65 -31.00 -7.12
CA THR A 17 5.98 -30.83 -5.83
C THR A 17 6.73 -29.76 -5.05
N ILE A 18 5.99 -28.78 -4.51
CA ILE A 18 6.53 -27.69 -3.70
C ILE A 18 6.18 -27.96 -2.25
N SER A 19 7.21 -28.10 -1.42
CA SER A 19 7.04 -28.42 -0.01
C SER A 19 6.47 -27.25 0.78
N GLN A 20 5.93 -27.57 1.96
CA GLN A 20 5.46 -26.57 2.91
C GLN A 20 6.55 -25.56 3.30
N THR A 21 7.77 -26.03 3.52
CA THR A 21 8.93 -25.19 3.89
C THR A 21 9.31 -24.22 2.79
N GLU A 22 9.29 -24.67 1.54
CA GLU A 22 9.57 -23.81 0.38
C GLU A 22 8.50 -22.73 0.20
N LEU A 23 7.21 -23.08 0.35
CA LEU A 23 6.12 -22.10 0.28
C LEU A 23 6.20 -21.07 1.39
N HIS A 24 6.52 -21.50 2.62
CA HIS A 24 6.68 -20.60 3.75
C HIS A 24 7.82 -19.60 3.51
N HIS A 25 8.98 -20.08 3.07
CA HIS A 25 10.13 -19.24 2.78
C HIS A 25 9.82 -18.25 1.64
N ASN A 26 9.24 -18.73 0.54
CA ASN A 26 8.87 -17.89 -0.60
C ASN A 26 7.84 -16.82 -0.24
N HIS A 27 6.86 -17.16 0.61
CA HIS A 27 5.87 -16.20 1.08
C HIS A 27 6.53 -15.03 1.83
N TRP A 28 7.39 -15.33 2.82
CA TRP A 28 8.02 -14.28 3.63
C TRP A 28 9.03 -13.46 2.86
N ASN A 29 9.84 -14.07 1.99
CA ASN A 29 10.74 -13.32 1.11
C ASN A 29 9.96 -12.35 0.20
N LYS A 30 8.83 -12.79 -0.35
CA LYS A 30 7.98 -11.93 -1.18
C LYS A 30 7.36 -10.81 -0.34
N PHE A 31 6.89 -11.13 0.86
CA PHE A 31 6.33 -10.16 1.78
C PHE A 31 7.34 -9.07 2.13
N GLU A 32 8.53 -9.42 2.61
CA GLU A 32 9.60 -8.48 2.98
C GLU A 32 9.99 -7.57 1.80
N LYS A 33 10.14 -8.15 0.60
CA LYS A 33 10.44 -7.37 -0.60
C LYS A 33 9.32 -6.37 -0.93
N THR A 34 8.07 -6.83 -0.89
CA THR A 34 6.91 -5.97 -1.19
C THR A 34 6.78 -4.86 -0.14
N GLU A 35 7.01 -5.18 1.14
CA GLU A 35 6.97 -4.21 2.23
C GLU A 35 8.05 -3.14 2.05
N SER A 36 9.27 -3.54 1.70
CA SER A 36 10.37 -2.62 1.40
C SER A 36 10.02 -1.67 0.25
N GLU A 37 9.47 -2.19 -0.85
CA GLU A 37 9.04 -1.40 -2.02
C GLU A 37 7.89 -0.42 -1.69
N ILE A 38 6.93 -0.84 -0.85
CA ILE A 38 5.81 0.01 -0.42
C ILE A 38 6.31 1.13 0.51
N SER A 39 7.28 0.86 1.39
CA SER A 39 7.79 1.82 2.36
C SER A 39 8.49 3.05 1.74
N LEU A 40 9.14 2.87 0.58
CA LEU A 40 9.91 3.93 -0.10
C LEU A 40 9.03 5.00 -0.76
N ASN A 41 7.80 4.66 -1.15
CA ASN A 41 6.91 5.54 -1.92
C ASN A 41 5.75 6.14 -1.09
N ASN A 42 5.58 5.72 0.17
CA ASN A 42 4.41 6.07 0.98
C ASN A 42 4.69 7.14 2.06
N SER A 43 5.93 7.62 2.17
CA SER A 43 6.35 8.66 3.13
C SER A 43 6.27 10.09 2.59
N GLY A 44 5.77 10.28 1.37
CA GLY A 44 5.46 11.61 0.86
C GLY A 44 4.02 11.99 1.19
N THR A 45 3.82 12.95 2.09
CA THR A 45 2.64 13.82 2.01
C THR A 45 2.61 14.37 0.58
N LYS A 46 1.74 13.81 -0.27
CA LYS A 46 1.58 14.32 -1.64
C LYS A 46 1.26 15.81 -1.49
N PRO A 47 2.05 16.73 -2.06
CA PRO A 47 1.75 18.14 -1.95
C PRO A 47 0.36 18.35 -2.55
N VAL A 48 -0.59 18.76 -1.71
CA VAL A 48 -1.93 19.12 -2.18
C VAL A 48 -1.73 20.22 -3.22
N PRO A 49 -2.26 20.08 -4.45
CA PRO A 49 -2.12 21.10 -5.46
C PRO A 49 -2.61 22.45 -4.92
N ALA A 50 -1.85 23.52 -5.16
CA ALA A 50 -2.11 24.82 -4.57
C ALA A 50 -3.54 25.34 -4.83
N TRP A 51 -4.11 25.00 -5.99
CA TRP A 51 -5.48 25.38 -6.34
C TRP A 51 -6.54 24.74 -5.43
N VAL A 52 -6.31 23.50 -4.96
CA VAL A 52 -7.22 22.81 -4.02
C VAL A 52 -7.18 23.49 -2.67
N LYS A 53 -5.97 23.83 -2.18
CA LYS A 53 -5.81 24.57 -0.92
C LYS A 53 -6.49 25.93 -1.00
N ASN A 54 -6.25 26.69 -2.06
CA ASN A 54 -6.85 28.02 -2.24
C ASN A 54 -8.37 27.97 -2.30
N LYS A 55 -8.95 26.95 -2.96
CA LYS A 55 -10.41 26.76 -2.99
C LYS A 55 -10.97 26.46 -1.60
N LEU A 56 -10.30 25.58 -0.84
CA LEU A 56 -10.71 25.24 0.52
C LEU A 56 -10.56 26.41 1.50
N ASP A 57 -9.51 27.22 1.36
CA ASP A 57 -9.30 28.42 2.18
C ASP A 57 -10.40 29.47 1.93
N LEU A 58 -10.96 29.53 0.71
CA LEU A 58 -12.10 30.40 0.37
C LEU A 58 -13.44 29.82 0.86
N GLU A 59 -13.64 28.52 0.76
CA GLU A 59 -14.88 27.84 1.18
C GLU A 59 -14.98 27.69 2.71
N PHE A 60 -13.83 27.57 3.38
CA PHE A 60 -13.71 27.37 4.82
C PHE A 60 -12.66 28.34 5.39
N PRO A 61 -12.94 29.66 5.41
CA PRO A 61 -12.07 30.60 6.07
C PRO A 61 -11.97 30.19 7.54
N THR A 62 -10.74 29.91 7.98
CA THR A 62 -10.46 29.47 9.34
C THR A 62 -11.14 30.44 10.32
N ASN A 63 -11.91 29.90 11.26
CA ASN A 63 -12.74 30.60 12.26
C ASN A 63 -11.89 31.35 13.31
N ILE A 64 -10.89 32.10 12.85
CA ILE A 64 -10.06 33.02 13.62
C ILE A 64 -10.42 34.45 13.19
N GLU A 65 -10.82 34.67 11.93
CA GLU A 65 -11.24 35.99 11.43
C GLU A 65 -12.68 36.37 11.81
N LEU A 66 -13.55 35.39 12.12
CA LEU A 66 -14.92 35.66 12.59
C LEU A 66 -14.97 36.12 14.07
N GLN A 67 -13.90 35.89 14.85
CA GLN A 67 -13.84 36.35 16.24
C GLN A 67 -13.38 37.81 16.37
N SER A 68 -12.69 38.38 15.37
CA SER A 68 -12.24 39.78 15.40
C SER A 68 -13.29 40.79 14.96
N GLN A 69 -14.42 40.34 14.39
CA GLN A 69 -15.56 41.20 14.03
C GLN A 69 -16.70 41.21 15.07
N LEU A 70 -16.52 40.52 16.20
CA LEU A 70 -17.46 40.47 17.31
C LEU A 70 -16.94 41.17 18.58
N GLN A 71 -15.93 42.05 18.46
CA GLN A 71 -15.55 43.01 19.50
C GLN A 71 -15.95 44.43 19.13
#